data_AF-A0A1V4TH43-F1
#
_entry.id   AF-A0A1V4TH43-F1
#
_cell.length_a   1.000
_cell.length_b   1.000
_cell.length_c   1.000
_cell.angle_alpha   90.00
_cell.angle_beta   90.00
_cell.angle_gamma   90.00
#
_symmetry.space_group_name_H-M   'P 1'
#
loop_
_entity.id
_entity.type
_entity.pdbx_description
1 polymer ?
#
loop_
_entity_poly.entity_id
_entity_poly.type
_entity_poly.pdbx_seq_one_letter_code
_entity_poly.pdbx_strand_id
1 'polypeptide(L)'
;MSGVFGEYLNGLADYLPRVFVGVLVLILGAFFADFLSSFIGRIVKPMFPEGKQNIAEMLKNLLFIGLIAFVVLLALNIMLLTGALVYTLVLGFVIMGVGILLTDALIKSVADEHPDFKEVAGYAKFVLYAIFLIIGTGAIFATFPGVTGIIANISWAFALALALMLVPVAFAMTKKMTKQ
;
A
#
# COMPACT_ATOMS: atom_id res chain seq x y z
N MET A 1 25.19 -42.82 10.45
CA MET A 1 25.50 -42.04 11.68
C MET A 1 24.18 -41.67 12.33
N SER A 2 23.64 -42.53 13.21
CA SER A 2 22.35 -42.35 13.88
C SER A 2 22.57 -41.83 15.30
N GLY A 3 22.38 -40.53 15.48
CA GLY A 3 22.45 -39.83 16.75
C GLY A 3 22.00 -38.39 16.53
N VAL A 4 21.66 -37.68 17.60
CA VAL A 4 21.16 -36.29 17.58
C VAL A 4 22.04 -35.37 16.70
N PHE A 5 23.36 -35.58 16.72
CA PHE A 5 24.31 -34.84 15.88
C PHE A 5 24.17 -35.12 14.37
N GLY A 6 23.84 -36.35 13.98
CA GLY A 6 23.58 -36.73 12.58
C GLY A 6 22.28 -36.12 12.05
N GLU A 7 21.26 -35.97 12.90
CA GLU A 7 20.01 -35.27 12.53
C GLU A 7 20.23 -33.78 12.30
N TYR A 8 21.04 -33.12 13.13
CA TYR A 8 21.40 -31.71 12.91
C TYR A 8 22.21 -31.50 11.62
N LEU A 9 23.17 -32.37 11.32
CA LEU A 9 23.95 -32.28 10.08
C LEU A 9 23.08 -32.50 8.84
N ASN A 10 22.14 -33.43 8.89
CA ASN A 10 21.17 -33.63 7.80
C ASN A 10 20.24 -32.42 7.65
N GLY A 11 19.76 -31.85 8.76
CA GLY A 11 18.94 -30.63 8.72
C GLY A 11 19.67 -29.43 8.10
N LEU A 12 20.97 -29.26 8.39
CA LEU A 12 21.79 -28.23 7.75
C LEU A 12 22.00 -28.51 6.25
N ALA A 13 22.29 -29.76 5.89
CA ALA A 13 22.48 -30.17 4.50
C ALA A 13 21.21 -29.95 3.67
N ASP A 14 20.03 -30.16 4.25
CA ASP A 14 18.74 -29.96 3.58
C ASP A 14 18.31 -28.48 3.50
N TYR A 15 18.79 -27.64 4.42
CA TYR A 15 18.44 -26.22 4.48
C TYR A 15 19.32 -25.35 3.56
N LEU A 16 20.62 -25.64 3.47
CA LEU A 16 21.58 -24.87 2.67
C LEU A 16 21.15 -24.66 1.20
N PRO A 17 20.67 -25.69 0.47
CA PRO A 17 20.17 -25.51 -0.89
C PRO A 17 19.01 -24.53 -0.99
N ARG A 18 18.10 -24.52 0.00
CA ARG A 18 16.93 -23.63 0.01
C ARG A 18 17.35 -22.17 0.18
N VAL A 19 18.30 -21.91 1.08
CA VAL A 19 18.88 -20.57 1.25
C VAL A 19 19.53 -20.11 -0.05
N PHE A 20 20.32 -20.96 -0.68
CA PHE A 20 20.98 -20.63 -1.94
C PHE A 20 19.98 -20.30 -3.05
N VAL A 21 18.94 -21.13 -3.23
CA VAL A 21 17.86 -20.86 -4.20
C VAL A 21 17.11 -19.58 -3.86
N GLY A 22 16.80 -19.34 -2.58
CA GLY A 22 16.15 -18.10 -2.14
C GLY A 22 16.96 -16.85 -2.47
N VAL A 23 18.27 -16.88 -2.24
CA VAL A 23 19.18 -15.77 -2.60
C VAL A 23 19.23 -15.57 -4.12
N LEU A 24 19.31 -16.66 -4.90
CA LEU A 24 19.27 -16.57 -6.37
C LEU A 24 17.97 -15.94 -6.85
N VAL A 25 16.83 -16.29 -6.25
CA VAL A 25 15.53 -15.69 -6.55
C VAL A 25 15.53 -14.20 -6.23
N LEU A 26 16.11 -13.76 -5.11
CA LEU A 26 16.21 -12.33 -4.79
C LEU A 26 17.00 -11.57 -5.86
N ILE A 27 18.15 -12.11 -6.26
CA ILE A 27 19.02 -11.48 -7.26
C ILE A 27 18.29 -11.41 -8.61
N LEU A 28 17.91 -12.56 -9.16
CA LEU A 28 17.28 -12.64 -10.48
C LEU A 28 15.91 -11.95 -10.51
N GLY A 29 15.12 -12.11 -9.45
CA GLY A 29 13.82 -11.49 -9.32
C GLY A 29 13.91 -9.97 -9.22
N ALA A 30 14.91 -9.41 -8.53
CA ALA A 30 15.11 -7.96 -8.49
C ALA A 30 15.46 -7.40 -9.88
N PHE A 31 16.35 -8.06 -10.62
CA PHE A 31 16.64 -7.70 -12.01
C PHE A 31 15.38 -7.76 -12.88
N PHE A 32 14.58 -8.82 -12.73
CA PHE A 32 13.35 -8.98 -13.49
C PHE A 32 12.29 -7.92 -13.14
N ALA A 33 12.16 -7.56 -11.86
CA ALA A 33 11.27 -6.51 -11.40
C ALA A 33 11.66 -5.14 -11.96
N ASP A 34 12.96 -4.81 -11.95
CA ASP A 34 13.46 -3.58 -12.58
C ASP A 34 13.21 -3.57 -14.09
N PHE A 35 13.54 -4.68 -14.78
CA PHE A 35 13.31 -4.82 -16.21
C PHE A 35 11.84 -4.63 -16.56
N LEU A 36 10.93 -5.37 -15.91
CA LEU A 36 9.49 -5.28 -16.16
C LEU A 36 8.94 -3.90 -15.85
N SER A 37 9.25 -3.35 -14.68
CA SER A 37 8.73 -2.03 -14.31
C SER A 37 9.23 -0.94 -15.26
N SER A 38 10.50 -1.00 -15.66
CA SER A 38 11.07 -0.07 -16.64
C SER A 38 10.48 -0.27 -18.03
N PHE A 39 10.25 -1.50 -18.47
CA PHE A 39 9.60 -1.80 -19.75
C PHE A 39 8.17 -1.25 -19.79
N ILE A 40 7.36 -1.56 -18.79
CA ILE A 40 5.98 -1.06 -18.67
C ILE A 40 6.00 0.47 -18.55
N GLY A 41 6.91 1.04 -17.76
CA GLY A 41 7.07 2.50 -17.64
C GLY A 41 7.33 3.19 -18.99
N ARG A 42 8.15 2.58 -19.86
CA ARG A 42 8.39 3.11 -21.22
C ARG A 42 7.17 3.02 -22.13
N ILE A 43 6.33 1.99 -21.97
CA ILE A 43 5.09 1.83 -22.74
C ILE A 43 4.00 2.78 -22.24
N VAL A 44 3.90 2.96 -20.92
CA VAL A 44 2.85 3.73 -20.26
C VAL A 44 3.11 5.23 -20.34
N LYS A 45 4.38 5.66 -20.22
CA LYS A 45 4.73 7.09 -20.21
C LYS A 45 4.22 7.89 -21.42
N PRO A 46 4.30 7.41 -22.67
CA PRO A 46 3.75 8.09 -23.85
C PRO A 46 2.22 8.20 -23.87
N MET A 47 1.50 7.41 -23.06
CA MET A 47 0.03 7.45 -22.99
C MET A 47 -0.49 8.63 -22.14
N PHE A 48 0.39 9.28 -21.38
CA PHE A 48 0.02 10.42 -20.53
C PHE A 48 0.30 11.75 -21.25
N PRO A 49 -0.63 12.72 -21.18
CA PRO A 49 -0.44 14.07 -21.71
C PRO A 49 0.78 14.78 -21.10
N GLU A 50 1.33 15.76 -21.83
CA GLU A 50 2.36 16.66 -21.31
C GLU A 50 1.86 17.33 -20.01
N GLY A 51 2.68 17.28 -18.95
CA GLY A 51 2.31 17.73 -17.59
C GLY A 51 1.81 16.64 -16.63
N LYS A 52 1.46 15.44 -17.11
CA LYS A 52 1.06 14.29 -16.26
C LYS A 52 2.09 13.16 -16.21
N GLN A 53 3.31 13.41 -16.70
CA GLN A 53 4.37 12.39 -16.72
C GLN A 53 4.76 11.88 -15.32
N ASN A 54 4.58 12.70 -14.28
CA ASN A 54 4.79 12.28 -12.88
C ASN A 54 3.87 11.12 -12.48
N ILE A 55 2.66 11.02 -13.04
CA ILE A 55 1.73 9.92 -12.77
C ILE A 55 2.25 8.63 -13.39
N ALA A 56 2.77 8.70 -14.61
CA ALA A 56 3.38 7.55 -15.28
C ALA A 56 4.59 7.02 -14.50
N GLU A 57 5.41 7.92 -13.97
CA GLU A 57 6.57 7.58 -13.14
C GLU A 57 6.15 6.97 -11.80
N MET A 58 5.11 7.52 -11.15
CA MET A 58 4.51 6.91 -9.97
C MET A 58 4.00 5.50 -10.27
N LEU A 59 3.25 5.29 -11.35
CA LEU A 59 2.74 3.97 -11.72
C LEU A 59 3.88 2.96 -11.94
N LYS A 60 4.97 3.37 -12.61
CA LYS A 60 6.18 2.55 -12.72
C LYS A 60 6.72 2.17 -11.34
N ASN A 61 6.88 3.14 -10.45
CA ASN A 61 7.47 2.92 -9.12
C ASN A 61 6.58 2.00 -8.27
N LEU A 62 5.25 2.13 -8.36
CA LEU A 62 4.32 1.25 -7.67
C LEU A 62 4.36 -0.17 -8.20
N LEU A 63 4.45 -0.33 -9.52
CA LEU A 63 4.65 -1.63 -10.13
C LEU A 63 5.96 -2.26 -9.67
N PHE A 64 7.06 -1.49 -9.64
CA PHE A 64 8.36 -1.96 -9.15
C PHE A 64 8.28 -2.44 -7.70
N ILE A 65 7.72 -1.63 -6.80
CA ILE A 65 7.59 -1.98 -5.38
C ILE A 65 6.72 -3.24 -5.22
N GLY A 66 5.61 -3.34 -5.94
CA GLY A 66 4.74 -4.52 -5.91
C GLY A 66 5.45 -5.80 -6.38
N LEU A 67 6.23 -5.70 -7.46
CA LEU A 67 7.02 -6.82 -7.98
C LEU A 67 8.14 -7.22 -7.02
N ILE A 68 8.86 -6.26 -6.43
CA ILE A 68 9.87 -6.54 -5.41
C ILE A 68 9.24 -7.18 -4.17
N ALA A 69 8.09 -6.70 -3.70
CA ALA A 69 7.38 -7.31 -2.58
C ALA A 69 7.03 -8.78 -2.86
N PHE A 70 6.59 -9.08 -4.08
CA PHE A 70 6.31 -10.43 -4.52
C PHE A 70 7.57 -11.31 -4.60
N VAL A 71 8.68 -10.79 -5.16
CA VAL A 71 9.96 -11.49 -5.23
C VAL A 71 10.48 -11.82 -3.83
N VAL A 72 10.42 -10.85 -2.91
CA VAL A 72 10.82 -11.04 -1.51
C VAL A 72 9.94 -12.09 -0.83
N LEU A 73 8.62 -12.04 -1.01
CA LEU A 73 7.70 -13.06 -0.51
C LEU A 73 8.11 -14.46 -0.99
N LEU A 74 8.35 -14.61 -2.30
CA LEU A 74 8.68 -15.89 -2.90
C LEU A 74 10.02 -16.42 -2.37
N ALA A 75 11.04 -15.56 -2.31
CA ALA A 75 12.36 -15.92 -1.79
C ALA A 75 12.30 -16.33 -0.32
N LEU A 76 11.61 -15.55 0.52
CA LEU A 76 11.46 -15.85 1.95
C LEU A 76 10.72 -17.18 2.16
N ASN A 77 9.66 -17.44 1.39
CA ASN A 77 8.94 -18.71 1.48
C ASN A 77 9.81 -19.91 1.11
N ILE A 78 10.67 -19.80 0.09
CA ILE A 78 11.64 -20.84 -0.27
C ILE A 78 12.61 -21.10 0.89
N MET A 79 13.09 -20.03 1.53
CA MET A 79 13.99 -20.09 2.69
C MET A 79 13.30 -20.51 3.99
N LEU A 80 12.00 -20.87 3.95
CA LEU A 80 11.16 -21.15 5.13
C LEU A 80 11.13 -20.00 6.14
N LEU A 81 11.36 -18.78 5.69
CA LEU A 81 11.19 -17.56 6.45
C LEU A 81 9.75 -17.07 6.30
N THR A 82 9.26 -16.31 7.28
CA THR A 82 7.86 -15.84 7.30
C THR A 82 7.60 -14.74 6.27
N GLY A 83 7.62 -15.09 4.98
CA GLY A 83 7.48 -14.15 3.86
C GLY A 83 6.15 -13.41 3.86
N ALA A 84 5.09 -14.04 4.37
CA ALA A 84 3.77 -13.43 4.48
C ALA A 84 3.78 -12.14 5.33
N LEU A 85 4.57 -12.09 6.41
CA LEU A 85 4.66 -10.89 7.27
C LEU A 85 5.35 -9.73 6.55
N VAL A 86 6.43 -10.03 5.83
CA VAL A 86 7.15 -9.01 5.06
C VAL A 86 6.27 -8.48 3.92
N TYR A 87 5.52 -9.36 3.26
CA TYR A 87 4.60 -8.97 2.21
C TYR A 87 3.48 -8.06 2.72
N THR A 88 2.79 -8.41 3.81
CA THR A 88 1.72 -7.57 4.37
C THR A 88 2.22 -6.22 4.86
N LEU A 89 3.43 -6.17 5.43
CA LEU A 89 4.08 -4.92 5.81
C LEU A 89 4.31 -4.01 4.60
N VAL A 90 4.95 -4.52 3.54
CA VAL A 90 5.22 -3.72 2.34
C VAL A 90 3.91 -3.25 1.71
N LEU A 91 2.91 -4.13 1.58
CA LEU A 91 1.61 -3.81 1.02
C LEU A 91 0.94 -2.66 1.80
N GLY A 92 0.93 -2.74 3.13
CA GLY A 92 0.35 -1.70 3.98
C GLY A 92 1.02 -0.33 3.82
N PHE A 93 2.35 -0.29 3.80
CA PHE A 93 3.08 0.97 3.57
C PHE A 93 2.87 1.53 2.16
N VAL A 94 2.79 0.67 1.14
CA VAL A 94 2.48 1.11 -0.22
C VAL A 94 1.08 1.71 -0.30
N ILE A 95 0.07 1.06 0.29
CA ILE A 95 -1.29 1.62 0.32
C ILE A 95 -1.30 3.00 0.98
N MET A 96 -0.62 3.15 2.12
CA MET A 96 -0.57 4.44 2.82
C MET A 96 0.14 5.51 1.99
N GLY A 97 1.34 5.20 1.47
CA GLY A 97 2.13 6.14 0.68
C GLY A 97 1.42 6.58 -0.60
N VAL A 98 0.87 5.62 -1.35
CA VAL A 98 0.08 5.90 -2.56
C VAL A 98 -1.16 6.68 -2.21
N GLY A 99 -1.87 6.27 -1.18
CA GLY A 99 -3.10 6.91 -0.74
C GLY A 99 -2.91 8.37 -0.39
N ILE A 100 -1.85 8.70 0.34
CA ILE A 100 -1.48 10.07 0.68
C ILE A 100 -1.17 10.88 -0.59
N LEU A 101 -0.32 10.35 -1.48
CA LEU A 101 0.04 11.04 -2.72
C LEU A 101 -1.17 11.29 -3.64
N LEU A 102 -2.05 10.30 -3.78
CA LEU A 102 -3.29 10.44 -4.54
C LEU A 102 -4.23 11.45 -3.89
N THR A 103 -4.35 11.45 -2.56
CA THR A 103 -5.14 12.43 -1.84
C THR A 103 -4.67 13.85 -2.12
N ASP A 104 -3.36 14.09 -2.07
CA ASP A 104 -2.80 15.41 -2.37
C ASP A 104 -3.05 15.86 -3.81
N ALA A 105 -2.86 14.95 -4.77
CA ALA A 105 -3.11 15.23 -6.18
C ALA A 105 -4.59 15.53 -6.45
N LEU A 106 -5.50 14.71 -5.90
CA LEU A 106 -6.94 14.86 -6.08
C LEU A 106 -7.46 16.15 -5.44
N ILE A 107 -7.10 16.41 -4.19
CA ILE A 107 -7.57 17.62 -3.50
C ILE A 107 -7.04 18.88 -4.16
N LYS A 108 -5.78 18.88 -4.60
CA LYS A 108 -5.22 20.01 -5.33
C LYS A 108 -5.98 20.25 -6.65
N SER A 109 -6.22 19.20 -7.44
CA SER A 109 -6.95 19.30 -8.70
C SER A 109 -8.34 19.92 -8.51
N VAL A 110 -9.08 19.46 -7.50
CA VAL A 110 -10.44 19.97 -7.23
C VAL A 110 -10.39 21.42 -6.71
N ALA A 111 -9.44 21.76 -5.83
CA ALA A 111 -9.31 23.11 -5.28
C ALA A 111 -8.87 24.16 -6.31
N ASP A 112 -8.11 23.74 -7.34
CA ASP A 112 -7.69 24.59 -8.44
C ASP A 112 -8.85 24.84 -9.43
N GLU A 113 -9.72 23.85 -9.66
CA GLU A 113 -10.91 23.97 -10.53
C GLU A 113 -12.09 24.66 -9.85
N HIS A 114 -12.25 24.49 -8.53
CA HIS A 114 -13.35 25.05 -7.74
C HIS A 114 -12.80 25.85 -6.55
N PRO A 115 -12.67 27.18 -6.67
CA PRO A 115 -12.13 28.03 -5.59
C PRO A 115 -12.90 27.90 -4.27
N ASP A 116 -14.22 27.67 -4.35
CA ASP A 116 -15.10 27.46 -3.19
C ASP A 116 -14.76 26.18 -2.40
N PHE A 117 -14.10 25.21 -3.04
CA PHE A 117 -13.67 23.97 -2.39
C PHE A 117 -12.47 24.19 -1.44
N LYS A 118 -11.75 25.31 -1.55
CA LYS A 118 -10.57 25.59 -0.70
C LYS A 118 -10.90 25.62 0.79
N GLU A 119 -12.10 26.06 1.15
CA GLU A 119 -12.55 26.11 2.56
C GLU A 119 -12.71 24.71 3.18
N VAL A 120 -13.04 23.70 2.37
CA VAL A 120 -13.27 22.30 2.83
C VAL A 120 -12.13 21.34 2.45
N ALA A 121 -11.20 21.78 1.62
CA ALA A 121 -10.08 20.97 1.13
C ALA A 121 -9.25 20.35 2.26
N GLY A 122 -9.01 21.09 3.36
CA GLY A 122 -8.30 20.57 4.52
C GLY A 122 -9.02 19.41 5.21
N TYR A 123 -10.34 19.52 5.37
CA TYR A 123 -11.17 18.45 5.92
C TYR A 123 -11.20 17.23 5.00
N ALA A 124 -11.34 17.44 3.69
CA ALA A 124 -11.32 16.36 2.71
C ALA A 124 -9.98 15.60 2.68
N LYS A 125 -8.83 16.30 2.79
CA LYS A 125 -7.52 15.66 2.96
C LYS A 125 -7.47 14.79 4.21
N PHE A 126 -7.92 15.32 5.35
CA PHE A 126 -7.91 14.58 6.61
C PHE A 126 -8.71 13.27 6.50
N VAL A 127 -9.93 13.33 5.94
CA VAL A 127 -10.79 12.15 5.77
C VAL A 127 -10.11 11.11 4.87
N LEU A 128 -9.59 11.53 3.72
CA LEU A 128 -8.94 10.62 2.78
C LEU A 128 -7.66 10.00 3.36
N TYR A 129 -6.82 10.79 4.03
CA TYR A 129 -5.65 10.28 4.74
C TYR A 129 -6.04 9.25 5.80
N ALA A 130 -7.09 9.52 6.59
CA ALA A 130 -7.55 8.58 7.61
C ALA A 130 -8.03 7.26 7.00
N ILE A 131 -8.76 7.30 5.88
CA ILE A 131 -9.17 6.10 5.13
C ILE A 131 -7.95 5.28 4.72
N PHE A 132 -6.95 5.89 4.08
CA PHE A 132 -5.76 5.16 3.63
C PHE A 132 -4.91 4.63 4.78
N LEU A 133 -4.84 5.36 5.90
CA LEU A 133 -4.13 4.93 7.11
C LEU A 133 -4.83 3.70 7.73
N ILE A 134 -6.15 3.72 7.82
CA ILE A 134 -6.95 2.58 8.31
C ILE A 134 -6.78 1.36 7.39
N ILE A 135 -6.92 1.52 6.08
CA ILE A 135 -6.76 0.42 5.11
C ILE A 135 -5.34 -0.13 5.15
N GLY A 136 -4.33 0.75 5.18
CA GLY A 136 -2.92 0.37 5.27
C GLY A 136 -2.60 -0.39 6.55
N THR A 137 -3.11 0.07 7.69
CA THR A 137 -2.98 -0.63 8.97
C THR A 137 -3.66 -2.00 8.92
N GLY A 138 -4.87 -2.07 8.35
CA GLY A 138 -5.58 -3.34 8.12
C GLY A 138 -4.78 -4.32 7.26
N ALA A 139 -4.13 -3.82 6.20
CA ALA A 139 -3.25 -4.61 5.35
C ALA A 139 -2.02 -5.14 6.09
N ILE A 140 -1.35 -4.32 6.92
CA ILE A 140 -0.17 -4.74 7.71
C ILE A 140 -0.52 -5.95 8.57
N PHE A 141 -1.67 -5.89 9.25
CA PHE A 141 -2.08 -6.91 10.20
C PHE A 141 -3.01 -7.97 9.60
N ALA A 142 -3.13 -8.07 8.28
CA ALA A 142 -4.08 -8.95 7.61
C ALA A 142 -3.94 -10.44 8.00
N THR A 143 -2.75 -10.86 8.42
CA THR A 143 -2.45 -12.24 8.86
C THR A 143 -2.79 -12.51 10.33
N PHE A 144 -3.27 -11.50 11.07
CA PHE A 144 -3.61 -11.60 12.50
C PHE A 144 -5.11 -11.35 12.71
N PRO A 145 -5.97 -12.39 12.69
CA PRO A 145 -7.43 -12.23 12.78
C PRO A 145 -7.91 -11.42 14.00
N GLY A 146 -7.23 -11.56 15.15
CA GLY A 146 -7.56 -10.78 16.34
C GLY A 146 -7.31 -9.28 16.16
N VAL A 147 -6.23 -8.91 15.45
CA VAL A 147 -5.89 -7.50 15.19
C VAL A 147 -6.75 -6.93 14.08
N THR A 148 -7.03 -7.69 13.02
CA THR A 148 -7.93 -7.24 11.94
C THR A 148 -9.34 -6.96 12.46
N GLY A 149 -9.86 -7.77 13.40
CA GLY A 149 -11.13 -7.52 14.06
C GLY A 149 -11.15 -6.21 14.86
N ILE A 150 -10.08 -5.93 15.62
CA ILE A 150 -9.94 -4.67 16.36
C ILE A 150 -9.88 -3.48 15.39
N ILE A 151 -9.08 -3.58 14.34
CA ILE A 151 -8.96 -2.53 13.31
C ILE A 151 -10.34 -2.29 12.67
N ALA A 152 -11.07 -3.33 12.28
CA ALA A 152 -12.40 -3.20 11.70
C ALA A 152 -13.38 -2.45 12.62
N ASN A 153 -13.37 -2.76 13.93
CA ASN A 153 -14.21 -2.05 14.91
C ASN A 153 -13.83 -0.57 15.03
N ILE A 154 -12.52 -0.26 15.05
CA ILE A 154 -12.02 1.12 15.05
C ILE A 154 -12.45 1.83 13.76
N SER A 155 -12.36 1.18 12.61
CA SER A 155 -12.79 1.72 11.31
C SER A 155 -14.27 2.11 11.32
N TRP A 156 -15.13 1.24 11.87
CA TRP A 156 -16.56 1.53 11.99
C TRP A 156 -16.84 2.70 12.94
N ALA A 157 -16.18 2.73 14.10
CA ALA A 157 -16.32 3.84 15.04
C ALA A 157 -15.87 5.17 14.40
N PHE A 158 -14.76 5.15 13.66
CA PHE A 158 -14.22 6.31 12.96
C PHE A 158 -15.16 6.77 11.83
N ALA A 159 -15.70 5.84 11.03
CA ALA A 159 -16.66 6.14 9.98
C ALA A 159 -17.94 6.78 10.54
N LEU A 160 -18.46 6.28 11.66
CA LEU A 160 -19.61 6.86 12.35
C LEU A 160 -19.31 8.26 12.89
N ALA A 161 -18.13 8.47 13.49
CA ALA A 161 -17.71 9.78 13.98
C ALA A 161 -17.65 10.82 12.86
N LEU A 162 -17.05 10.46 11.71
CA LEU A 162 -17.01 11.33 10.52
C LEU A 162 -18.41 11.61 9.96
N ALA A 163 -19.29 10.61 9.92
CA ALA A 163 -20.66 10.77 9.46
C ALA A 163 -21.44 11.76 10.36
N LEU A 164 -21.28 11.66 11.69
CA LEU A 164 -21.89 12.59 12.65
C LEU A 164 -21.33 14.01 12.52
N MET A 165 -20.03 14.16 12.25
CA MET A 165 -19.41 15.48 12.01
C MET A 165 -19.94 16.15 10.73
N LEU A 166 -20.38 15.38 9.73
CA LEU A 166 -20.96 15.93 8.50
C LEU A 166 -22.38 16.50 8.69
N VAL A 167 -23.13 16.06 9.70
CA VAL A 167 -24.51 16.52 9.97
C VAL A 167 -24.60 18.04 10.15
N PRO A 168 -23.83 18.69 11.05
CA PRO A 168 -23.91 20.14 11.21
C PRO A 168 -23.43 20.92 9.97
N VAL A 169 -22.46 20.37 9.22
CA VAL A 169 -21.98 20.98 7.97
C VAL A 169 -23.07 20.97 6.91
N ALA A 170 -23.72 19.83 6.71
CA ALA A 170 -24.84 19.69 5.78
C ALA A 170 -26.02 20.60 6.15
N PHE A 171 -26.36 20.71 7.45
CA PHE A 171 -27.41 21.60 7.95
C PHE A 171 -27.09 23.08 7.73
N ALA A 172 -25.84 23.49 7.95
CA ALA A 172 -25.40 24.86 7.71
C ALA A 172 -25.42 25.22 6.21
N MET A 173 -25.03 24.29 5.33
CA MET A 173 -25.07 24.49 3.87
C MET A 173 -26.49 24.57 3.33
N THR A 174 -27.38 23.66 3.73
CA THR A 174 -28.81 23.72 3.33
C THR A 174 -29.45 25.02 3.79
N LYS A 175 -29.20 25.46 5.02
CA LYS A 175 -29.73 26.73 5.54
C LYS A 175 -29.22 27.96 4.76
N LYS A 176 -28.00 27.94 4.21
CA LYS A 176 -27.48 29.01 3.34
C LYS A 176 -28.18 29.00 1.97
N MET A 177 -28.43 27.81 1.40
CA MET A 177 -29.12 27.67 0.11
C MET A 177 -30.59 28.08 0.17
N THR A 178 -31.27 27.87 1.31
CA THR A 178 -32.67 28.31 1.50
C THR A 178 -32.81 29.81 1.83
N LYS A 179 -31.69 30.52 2.05
CA LYS A 179 -31.67 31.97 2.32
C LYS A 179 -31.30 32.84 1.11
N GLN A 180 -31.01 32.22 -0.03
CA GLN A 180 -31.11 32.85 -1.35
C GLN A 180 -32.51 32.61 -1.91
#